data_AF-A0A6P0YZM5-F1
#
_entry.id   AF-A0A6P0YZM5-F1
#
_cell.length_a   1.000
_cell.length_b   1.000
_cell.length_c   1.000
_cell.angle_alpha   90.00
_cell.angle_beta   90.00
_cell.angle_gamma   90.00
#
_symmetry.space_group_name_H-M   'P 1'
#
loop_
_entity.id
_entity.type
_entity.pdbx_description
1 polymer ?
#
loop_
_entity_poly.entity_id
_entity_poly.type
_entity_poly.pdbx_seq_one_letter_code
_entity_poly.pdbx_strand_id
1 'polypeptide(L)' 'FFWNPRIRISGWSELTLNAEGLISAHIDYWHCSRFDVLKQHFIQASSQTSGQTSNEGKK' A
#
# COMPACT_ATOMS: atom_id res chain seq x y z
N PHE A 1 12.05 -15.21 -3.70
CA PHE A 1 10.83 -14.67 -4.33
C PHE A 1 10.53 -13.35 -3.63
N PHE A 2 10.97 -12.21 -4.17
CA PHE A 2 10.82 -10.91 -3.50
C PHE A 2 9.77 -10.06 -4.24
N TRP A 3 8.49 -10.36 -3.96
CA TRP A 3 7.39 -9.48 -4.34
C TRP A 3 7.18 -8.45 -3.23
N ASN A 4 7.46 -7.18 -3.52
CA ASN A 4 7.20 -6.06 -2.60
C ASN A 4 6.35 -4.99 -3.31
N PRO A 5 5.02 -5.13 -3.31
CA PRO A 5 4.15 -4.17 -3.98
C PRO A 5 4.21 -2.85 -3.23
N ARG A 6 4.34 -1.74 -3.98
CA ARG A 6 4.36 -0.39 -3.42
C ARG A 6 3.03 0.01 -2.78
N ILE A 7 1.95 -0.63 -3.25
CA ILE A 7 0.59 -0.37 -2.79
C ILE A 7 0.11 -1.59 -2.01
N ARG A 8 -0.36 -1.34 -0.80
CA ARG A 8 -0.95 -2.32 0.10
C ARG A 8 -2.27 -1.75 0.61
N ILE A 9 -3.35 -2.39 0.21
CA ILE A 9 -4.71 -2.01 0.59
C ILE A 9 -5.34 -3.24 1.23
N SER A 10 -5.74 -3.13 2.49
CA SER A 10 -6.49 -4.19 3.17
C SER A 10 -7.97 -4.00 2.93
N GLY A 11 -8.69 -5.10 2.69
CA GLY A 11 -10.12 -5.07 2.42
C GLY A 11 -10.57 -6.36 1.74
N TRP A 12 -11.71 -6.29 1.08
CA TRP A 12 -12.24 -7.37 0.27
C TRP A 12 -12.93 -6.81 -0.98
N SER A 13 -13.11 -7.67 -1.96
CA SER A 13 -13.83 -7.36 -3.19
C SER A 13 -15.08 -8.21 -3.27
N GLU A 14 -16.20 -7.59 -3.64
CA GLU A 14 -17.45 -8.27 -3.90
C GLU A 14 -17.72 -8.30 -5.41
N LEU A 15 -18.05 -9.49 -5.91
CA LEU A 15 -18.36 -9.72 -7.31
C LEU A 15 -19.83 -10.14 -7.41
N THR A 16 -20.65 -9.29 -8.00
CA THR A 16 -22.08 -9.56 -8.18
C THR A 16 -22.31 -10.17 -9.54
N LEU A 17 -23.13 -11.23 -9.59
CA LEU A 17 -23.57 -11.85 -10.83
C LEU A 17 -25.04 -11.50 -11.12
N ASN A 18 -25.40 -11.38 -12.40
CA ASN A 18 -26.79 -11.28 -12.84
C ASN A 18 -27.47 -12.66 -12.90
N ALA A 19 -28.73 -12.70 -13.33
CA ALA A 19 -29.50 -13.93 -13.45
C ALA A 19 -28.90 -14.92 -14.45
N GLU A 20 -28.15 -14.43 -15.44
CA GLU A 20 -27.44 -15.23 -16.43
C GLU A 20 -26.05 -15.72 -15.94
N GLY A 21 -25.68 -15.42 -14.69
CA GLY A 21 -24.39 -15.80 -14.10
C GLY A 21 -23.20 -14.97 -14.61
N LEU A 22 -23.45 -13.84 -15.29
CA LEU A 22 -22.43 -12.91 -15.76
C LEU A 22 -22.13 -11.86 -14.69
N ILE A 23 -20.89 -11.38 -14.64
CA ILE A 23 -20.48 -10.32 -13.71
C ILE A 23 -21.22 -9.02 -14.06
N SER A 24 -22.05 -8.54 -13.13
CA SER A 24 -22.79 -7.28 -13.27
C SER A 24 -22.16 -6.13 -12.49
N ALA A 25 -21.40 -6.43 -11.44
CA ALA A 25 -20.68 -5.44 -10.66
C ALA A 25 -19.44 -6.04 -10.00
N HIS A 26 -18.44 -5.19 -9.79
CA HIS A 26 -17.27 -5.48 -8.98
C HIS A 26 -17.04 -4.29 -8.06
N ILE A 27 -17.13 -4.53 -6.75
CA ILE A 27 -17.08 -3.48 -5.73
C ILE A 27 -15.92 -3.78 -4.78
N ASP A 28 -14.98 -2.85 -4.67
CA ASP A 28 -13.85 -2.96 -3.77
C ASP A 28 -14.10 -2.18 -2.47
N TYR A 29 -14.11 -2.88 -1.34
CA TYR A 29 -14.24 -2.30 -0.02
C TYR A 29 -12.87 -2.21 0.64
N TRP A 30 -12.47 -1.00 1.00
CA TRP A 30 -11.18 -0.74 1.63
C TRP A 30 -11.39 -0.37 3.09
N HIS A 31 -10.54 -0.91 3.99
CA HIS A 31 -10.53 -0.48 5.39
C HIS A 31 -9.88 0.90 5.58
N CYS A 32 -9.24 1.43 4.53
CA CYS A 32 -8.60 2.74 4.55
C CYS A 32 -9.33 3.72 3.63
N SER A 33 -9.05 5.02 3.80
CA SER A 33 -9.62 6.03 2.93
C SER A 33 -8.97 5.98 1.54
N ARG A 34 -9.69 6.46 0.53
CA ARG A 34 -9.15 6.61 -0.83
C ARG A 34 -7.90 7.50 -0.86
N PHE A 35 -7.83 8.51 0.01
CA PHE A 35 -6.64 9.37 0.12
C PHE A 35 -5.43 8.62 0.70
N ASP A 36 -5.63 7.67 1.61
CA ASP A 36 -4.54 6.83 2.13
C ASP A 36 -3.93 5.95 1.04
N VAL A 37 -4.74 5.47 0.10
CA VAL A 37 -4.26 4.76 -1.09
C VAL A 37 -3.47 5.69 -2.00
N LEU A 38 -4.00 6.88 -2.30
CA LEU A 38 -3.30 7.86 -3.15
C LEU A 38 -1.94 8.28 -2.57
N LYS A 39 -1.83 8.45 -1.25
CA LYS A 39 -0.54 8.74 -0.59
C LYS A 39 0.53 7.68 -0.90
N GLN A 40 0.16 6.40 -1.03
CA GLN A 40 1.12 5.33 -1.36
C GLN A 40 1.69 5.45 -2.77
N HIS A 41 0.98 6.10 -3.70
CA HIS A 41 1.47 6.34 -5.06
C HIS A 41 2.48 7.50 -5.14
N PHE A 42 2.36 8.49 -4.25
CA PHE A 42 3.12 9.76 -4.37
C PHE A 42 4.19 9.94 -3.28
N ILE A 43 4.08 9.25 -2.15
CA ILE A 43 5.07 9.33 -1.08
C ILE A 43 6.08 8.21 -1.27
N GLN A 44 7.16 8.51 -2.00
CA GLN A 44 8.37 7.69 -1.94
C GLN A 44 8.97 7.91 -0.55
N ALA A 45 9.01 6.88 0.29
CA ALA A 45 9.70 6.96 1.57
C ALA A 45 11.16 7.37 1.29
N SER A 46 11.51 8.61 1.60
CA SER A 46 12.91 8.98 1.74
C SER A 46 13.40 8.22 2.96
N SER A 47 14.22 7.19 2.73
CA SER A 47 14.92 6.48 3.79
C SER A 47 15.75 7.51 4.56
N GLN A 48 15.25 7.96 5.72
CA GLN A 48 16.10 8.61 6.70
C GLN A 48 17.01 7.52 7.27
N THR A 49 18.15 7.33 6.64
CA THR A 49 19.27 6.60 7.24
C THR A 49 19.77 7.46 8.39
N SER A 50 19.24 7.25 9.60
CA SER A 50 19.91 7.69 10.83
C SER A 50 21.14 6.81 11.03
N GLY A 51 22.20 7.12 10.29
CA GLY A 51 23.54 6.65 10.60
C GLY A 51 23.99 7.31 11.90
N GLN A 52 23.69 6.69 13.04
CA GLN A 52 24.44 6.93 14.27
C GLN A 52 25.86 6.39 14.05
N THR A 53 26.80 7.24 13.62
CA THR A 53 28.23 6.95 13.75
C THR A 53 28.64 7.21 15.19
N SER A 54 28.88 6.12 15.89
CA SER A 54 29.76 6.03 17.05
C SER A 54 31.18 6.50 16.73
N ASN A 55 31.84 7.01 17.79
CA ASN A 55 33.29 7.08 18.04
C ASN A 55 34.08 8.38 17.74
N GLU A 56 34.41 9.06 18.86
CA GLU A 56 35.76 9.07 19.45
C GLU A 56 36.86 9.98 18.83
N GLY A 57 37.20 11.04 19.59
CA GLY A 57 38.57 11.51 19.84
C GLY A 57 39.42 12.05 18.68
N LYS A 58 39.70 13.36 18.70
CA LYS A 58 41.04 13.88 18.38
C LYS A 58 41.27 15.35 18.77
N LYS A 59 42.23 15.49 19.70
CA LYS A 59 43.16 16.61 19.99
C LYS A 59 42.61 17.91 20.57
#